data_AF-A0A1R2ALQ0-F1
#
_entry.id   AF-A0A1R2ALQ0-F1
#
_cell.length_a   1.000
_cell.length_b   1.000
_cell.length_c   1.000
_cell.angle_alpha   90.00
_cell.angle_beta   90.00
_cell.angle_gamma   90.00
#
_symmetry.space_group_name_H-M   'P 1'
#
loop_
_entity.id
_entity.type
_entity.pdbx_description
1 polymer ?
#
loop_
_entity_poly.entity_id
_entity_poly.type
_entity_poly.pdbx_seq_one_letter_code
_entity_poly.pdbx_strand_id
1 'polypeptide(L)'
;MNKRRYGMQEDNLPTEYAESNYHTTESLGKYASKLESLLLNKDWFKSLCRTVLNGYFAHILFHIEFRSSLGPAFIYFAIGEGSCLLILSLNPFSNIFYHRLAYFTIRKTLDPLAIAIAILILIVEIINPNISSNSVYKLGSVYRFILLMTILKIKKANPTRQRRFSVLPFRTNSERLINIIRSLRNLEFINGDPLIGSQLERGIRVICNQTLYNFEVYSENKEQEELIHWALSLRPMADHITFKSEPSFGILDGEIPIEIRQALKGINKLTFDVFELKKATQSNELVTICSYLMTDYDGFRVEGLNKQKFMSFIKVIKEGYYKNPYHNATPAADVTQAYHVYIGKYKIQKHFSMTTFDIACCLISSAIHDYQHPGLTNAFLMNSHHDLAILYNDTSVLENHHVASSFSILKDKNNNFLENLSSDLYCNYRGKIIFLVLGTDFSKHFKEISKLKLICKELDVEKHKDFKLKIFMHAADISYSTRQWDMYYNWSQLVLDEFFSQGDKEKSIGLPVSPLCDRDTVNFAKSQIGFIELFIIPVFSIFVEVFPMFNKAFRNAQDYRD
;
A
#
# COMPACT_ATOMS: atom_id res chain seq x y z
N MET A 1 29.71 -27.44 -6.56
CA MET A 1 30.85 -26.92 -5.77
C MET A 1 31.67 -25.99 -6.65
N ASN A 2 32.07 -24.81 -6.18
CA ASN A 2 33.44 -24.30 -6.31
C ASN A 2 33.64 -23.07 -5.40
N LYS A 3 34.87 -22.89 -4.89
CA LYS A 3 35.19 -22.04 -3.72
C LYS A 3 36.11 -20.86 -4.10
N ARG A 4 35.93 -19.76 -3.35
CA ARG A 4 36.92 -18.78 -2.82
C ARG A 4 38.39 -18.88 -3.28
N ARG A 5 39.08 -17.72 -3.39
CA ARG A 5 40.37 -17.43 -2.68
C ARG A 5 40.72 -15.91 -2.64
N TYR A 6 41.27 -15.49 -1.47
CA TYR A 6 42.27 -14.44 -1.09
C TYR A 6 42.71 -13.35 -2.10
N GLY A 7 43.18 -12.15 -1.72
CA GLY A 7 43.53 -11.56 -0.41
C GLY A 7 45.05 -11.39 -0.20
N MET A 8 45.57 -10.15 -0.17
CA MET A 8 46.97 -9.80 0.17
C MET A 8 47.09 -8.42 0.85
N GLN A 9 48.14 -8.25 1.65
CA GLN A 9 48.58 -7.01 2.32
C GLN A 9 49.68 -6.30 1.52
N GLU A 10 49.88 -5.01 1.74
CA GLU A 10 51.14 -4.31 1.47
C GLU A 10 51.56 -3.50 2.70
N ASP A 11 52.83 -3.62 3.08
CA ASP A 11 53.54 -2.80 4.07
C ASP A 11 54.85 -2.30 3.43
N ASN A 12 55.29 -1.10 3.84
CA ASN A 12 56.63 -0.51 3.65
C ASN A 12 57.12 -0.13 2.23
N LEU A 13 57.19 1.18 1.97
CA LEU A 13 58.37 1.84 1.40
C LEU A 13 58.57 3.22 2.09
N PRO A 14 59.82 3.72 2.25
CA PRO A 14 60.14 4.76 3.24
C PRO A 14 60.18 6.20 2.71
N THR A 15 60.03 7.16 3.64
CA THR A 15 60.25 8.59 3.41
C THR A 15 61.59 9.06 3.99
N GLU A 16 62.45 9.63 3.15
CA GLU A 16 63.56 10.49 3.58
C GLU A 16 63.27 11.96 3.23
N TYR A 17 63.94 12.88 3.95
CA TYR A 17 63.91 14.34 3.78
C TYR A 17 62.58 15.07 4.06
N ALA A 18 62.43 15.57 5.31
CA ALA A 18 62.57 17.01 5.58
C ALA A 18 62.27 17.35 7.06
N GLU A 19 63.32 17.40 7.89
CA GLU A 19 63.25 18.12 9.17
C GLU A 19 63.45 19.62 8.93
N SER A 20 62.46 20.45 9.28
CA SER A 20 62.65 21.79 9.86
C SER A 20 61.30 22.51 10.02
N ASN A 21 60.73 22.45 11.23
CA ASN A 21 59.85 23.46 11.86
C ASN A 21 59.20 22.90 13.15
N TYR A 22 59.97 22.20 13.98
CA TYR A 22 59.59 21.95 15.36
C TYR A 22 59.78 23.24 16.16
N HIS A 23 58.66 23.86 16.57
CA HIS A 23 58.44 24.57 17.86
C HIS A 23 57.21 25.50 17.85
N THR A 24 56.59 25.80 16.70
CA THR A 24 55.35 26.61 16.63
C THR A 24 54.08 25.79 16.35
N THR A 25 54.21 24.61 15.76
CA THR A 25 53.08 23.71 15.45
C THR A 25 52.54 22.97 16.67
N GLU A 26 53.36 22.69 17.68
CA GLU A 26 52.94 21.89 18.85
C GLU A 26 52.05 22.70 19.83
N SER A 27 52.29 24.01 19.97
CA SER A 27 51.45 24.90 20.78
C SER A 27 50.11 25.15 20.10
N LEU A 28 50.10 25.53 18.82
CA LEU A 28 48.89 25.66 18.01
C LEU A 28 48.13 24.34 17.92
N GLY A 29 48.82 23.20 17.79
CA GLY A 29 48.25 21.86 17.82
C GLY A 29 47.61 21.52 19.16
N LYS A 30 48.22 21.90 20.30
CA LYS A 30 47.62 21.76 21.64
C LYS A 30 46.39 22.65 21.84
N TYR A 31 46.39 23.89 21.36
CA TYR A 31 45.19 24.74 21.44
C TYR A 31 44.08 24.26 20.51
N ALA A 32 44.42 23.91 19.26
CA ALA A 32 43.49 23.36 18.28
C ALA A 32 42.86 22.05 18.78
N SER A 33 43.66 21.06 19.20
CA SER A 33 43.15 19.79 19.73
C SER A 33 42.37 19.94 21.03
N LYS A 34 42.68 20.94 21.88
CA LYS A 34 41.89 21.22 23.10
C LYS A 34 40.54 21.84 22.75
N LEU A 35 40.49 22.79 21.80
CA LEU A 35 39.25 23.30 21.19
C LEU A 35 38.46 22.18 20.50
N GLU A 36 39.13 21.31 19.75
CA GLU A 36 38.54 20.14 19.10
C GLU A 36 37.95 19.20 20.14
N SER A 37 38.66 18.87 21.21
CA SER A 37 38.17 17.99 22.29
C SER A 37 36.93 18.56 23.01
N LEU A 38 36.88 19.89 23.19
CA LEU A 38 35.72 20.60 23.74
C LEU A 38 34.52 20.56 22.78
N LEU A 39 34.73 20.83 21.49
CA LEU A 39 33.67 20.82 20.46
C LEU A 39 33.23 19.39 20.06
N LEU A 40 34.12 18.40 20.13
CA LEU A 40 33.87 16.98 19.80
C LEU A 40 33.06 16.25 20.85
N ASN A 41 33.02 16.75 22.09
CA ASN A 41 32.09 16.26 23.11
C ASN A 41 30.68 16.75 22.78
N LYS A 42 30.09 16.13 21.74
CA LYS A 42 28.93 16.60 20.98
C LYS A 42 27.66 16.79 21.81
N ASP A 43 27.57 16.23 23.01
CA ASP A 43 26.33 16.25 23.79
C ASP A 43 26.25 17.43 24.77
N TRP A 44 27.35 17.83 25.43
CA TRP A 44 27.32 19.07 26.25
C TRP A 44 27.18 20.32 25.37
N PHE A 45 27.90 20.39 24.24
CA PHE A 45 27.83 21.55 23.36
C PHE A 45 26.45 21.70 22.70
N LYS A 46 25.84 20.59 22.25
CA LYS A 46 24.43 20.60 21.81
C LYS A 46 23.46 20.95 22.93
N SER A 47 23.72 20.53 24.17
CA SER A 47 22.89 20.90 25.32
C SER A 47 23.00 22.41 25.59
N LEU A 48 24.22 22.97 25.58
CA LEU A 48 24.45 24.41 25.71
C LEU A 48 23.76 25.20 24.59
N CYS A 49 23.94 24.82 23.32
CA CYS A 49 23.26 25.48 22.21
C CYS A 49 21.72 25.38 22.33
N ARG A 50 21.16 24.30 22.88
CA ARG A 50 19.72 24.18 23.14
C ARG A 50 19.26 25.09 24.28
N THR A 51 20.00 25.14 25.39
CA THR A 51 19.70 26.03 26.52
C THR A 51 19.78 27.49 26.08
N VAL A 52 20.81 27.86 25.32
CA VAL A 52 20.97 29.20 24.74
C VAL A 52 19.88 29.50 23.71
N LEU A 53 19.46 28.53 22.88
CA LEU A 53 18.34 28.73 21.95
C LEU A 53 17.00 28.93 22.67
N ASN A 54 16.75 28.21 23.77
CA ASN A 54 15.54 28.39 24.58
C ASN A 54 15.57 29.75 25.31
N GLY A 55 16.74 30.17 25.82
CA GLY A 55 16.95 31.51 26.35
C GLY A 55 16.74 32.60 25.30
N TYR A 56 17.27 32.40 24.10
CA TYR A 56 17.11 33.27 22.93
C TYR A 56 15.64 33.38 22.49
N PHE A 57 14.87 32.29 22.55
CA PHE A 57 13.43 32.30 22.30
C PHE A 57 12.66 33.17 23.29
N ALA A 58 12.87 32.95 24.60
CA ALA A 58 12.27 33.78 25.64
C ALA A 58 12.69 35.25 25.52
N HIS A 59 13.96 35.50 25.17
CA HIS A 59 14.51 36.83 24.97
C HIS A 59 13.92 37.53 23.73
N ILE A 60 13.68 36.85 22.62
CA ILE A 60 12.99 37.42 21.45
C ILE A 60 11.55 37.78 21.80
N LEU A 61 10.81 36.89 22.47
CA LEU A 61 9.42 37.17 22.86
C LEU A 61 9.36 38.43 23.77
N PHE A 62 10.23 38.50 24.78
CA PHE A 62 10.31 39.67 25.65
C PHE A 62 10.74 40.94 24.91
N HIS A 63 11.71 40.83 23.99
CA HIS A 63 12.16 41.94 23.14
C HIS A 63 11.07 42.42 22.17
N ILE A 64 10.17 41.56 21.70
CA ILE A 64 9.06 41.97 20.83
C ILE A 64 7.98 42.70 21.62
N GLU A 65 7.62 42.16 22.79
CA GLU A 65 6.52 42.65 23.61
C GLU A 65 6.84 43.98 24.33
N PHE A 66 8.04 44.13 24.90
CA PHE A 66 8.35 45.22 25.83
C PHE A 66 9.23 46.34 25.26
N ARG A 67 9.61 46.31 23.97
CA ARG A 67 10.53 47.31 23.38
C ARG A 67 10.05 48.76 23.50
N SER A 68 8.75 49.00 23.32
CA SER A 68 8.14 50.33 23.46
C SER A 68 8.23 50.88 24.88
N SER A 69 8.31 50.01 25.89
CA SER A 69 8.40 50.37 27.31
C SER A 69 9.84 50.52 27.82
N LEU A 70 10.84 49.93 27.14
CA LEU A 70 12.22 49.84 27.63
C LEU A 70 13.11 51.05 27.27
N GLY A 71 12.77 51.82 26.23
CA GLY A 71 13.50 53.04 25.87
C GLY A 71 15.02 52.82 25.73
N PRO A 72 15.89 53.69 26.29
CA PRO A 72 17.35 53.54 26.20
C PRO A 72 17.92 52.25 26.81
N ALA A 73 17.21 51.60 27.74
CA ALA A 73 17.64 50.33 28.35
C ALA A 73 17.66 49.15 27.34
N PHE A 74 17.08 49.35 26.15
CA PHE A 74 17.17 48.46 24.99
C PHE A 74 18.59 47.94 24.70
N ILE A 75 19.63 48.76 24.87
CA ILE A 75 21.01 48.40 24.55
C ILE A 75 21.49 47.18 25.35
N TYR A 76 21.06 47.04 26.62
CA TYR A 76 21.44 45.88 27.45
C TYR A 76 20.79 44.57 26.95
N PHE A 77 19.55 44.63 26.46
CA PHE A 77 18.90 43.49 25.81
C PHE A 77 19.56 43.17 24.46
N ALA A 78 19.95 44.16 23.68
CA ALA A 78 20.67 43.95 22.42
C ALA A 78 22.04 43.25 22.63
N ILE A 79 22.75 43.56 23.73
CA ILE A 79 23.98 42.85 24.14
C ILE A 79 23.69 41.39 24.52
N GLY A 80 22.60 41.12 25.24
CA GLY A 80 22.16 39.76 25.56
C GLY A 80 21.81 38.94 24.30
N GLU A 81 21.11 39.56 23.36
CA GLU A 81 20.76 38.96 22.07
C GLU A 81 22.03 38.63 21.24
N GLY A 82 22.94 39.61 21.10
CA GLY A 82 24.19 39.44 20.36
C GLY A 82 25.06 38.33 20.94
N SER A 83 25.10 38.21 22.26
CA SER A 83 25.81 37.13 22.96
C SER A 83 25.24 35.74 22.64
N CYS A 84 23.91 35.61 22.56
CA CYS A 84 23.25 34.36 22.16
C CYS A 84 23.53 34.00 20.70
N LEU A 85 23.46 34.98 19.79
CA LEU A 85 23.75 34.80 18.35
C LEU A 85 25.21 34.40 18.12
N LEU A 86 26.15 34.99 18.86
CA LEU A 86 27.57 34.62 18.81
C LEU A 86 27.77 33.14 19.17
N ILE A 87 27.18 32.67 20.28
CA ILE A 87 27.27 31.28 20.72
C ILE A 87 26.61 30.33 19.70
N LEU A 88 25.46 30.69 19.14
CA LEU A 88 24.78 29.90 18.11
C LEU A 88 25.59 29.82 16.80
N SER A 89 26.38 30.84 16.46
CA SER A 89 27.26 30.84 15.28
C SER A 89 28.40 29.82 15.34
N LEU A 90 28.89 29.49 16.54
CA LEU A 90 30.03 28.57 16.72
C LEU A 90 29.77 27.17 16.13
N ASN A 91 28.51 26.71 16.14
CA ASN A 91 28.14 25.41 15.60
C ASN A 91 28.30 25.32 14.06
N PRO A 92 27.68 26.19 13.23
CA PRO A 92 27.96 26.20 11.79
C PRO A 92 29.42 26.51 11.46
N PHE A 93 30.10 27.42 12.17
CA PHE A 93 31.53 27.68 11.96
C PHE A 93 32.40 26.43 12.21
N SER A 94 32.15 25.69 13.29
CA SER A 94 32.84 24.42 13.58
C SER A 94 32.61 23.38 12.48
N ASN A 95 31.37 23.23 11.99
CA ASN A 95 31.08 22.29 10.91
C ASN A 95 31.69 22.69 9.56
N ILE A 96 31.77 23.98 9.24
CA ILE A 96 32.46 24.50 8.04
C ILE A 96 33.97 24.24 8.15
N PHE A 97 34.57 24.46 9.32
CA PHE A 97 36.00 24.20 9.55
C PHE A 97 36.33 22.71 9.39
N TYR A 98 35.49 21.82 9.95
CA TYR A 98 35.70 20.37 9.94
C TYR A 98 35.40 19.70 8.58
N HIS A 99 34.34 20.12 7.88
CA HIS A 99 33.92 19.51 6.62
C HIS A 99 34.31 20.30 5.35
N ARG A 100 34.91 21.47 5.50
CA ARG A 100 35.32 22.38 4.40
C ARG A 100 34.19 22.58 3.37
N LEU A 101 34.51 22.65 2.08
CA LEU A 101 33.56 22.89 0.99
C LEU A 101 32.45 21.83 0.88
N ALA A 102 32.65 20.61 1.39
CA ALA A 102 31.62 19.57 1.40
C ALA A 102 30.45 19.86 2.37
N TYR A 103 30.57 20.89 3.22
CA TYR A 103 29.44 21.38 4.02
C TYR A 103 28.38 22.12 3.18
N PHE A 104 28.77 22.72 2.04
CA PHE A 104 27.92 23.59 1.23
C PHE A 104 26.95 22.80 0.35
N THR A 105 25.85 22.36 0.96
CA THR A 105 24.59 22.01 0.26
C THR A 105 23.53 23.06 0.58
N ILE A 106 22.65 23.38 -0.36
CA ILE A 106 21.61 24.44 -0.26
C ILE A 106 20.84 24.40 1.08
N ARG A 107 20.66 23.21 1.65
CA ARG A 107 19.90 22.99 2.89
C ARG A 107 20.71 23.20 4.18
N LYS A 108 22.05 23.21 4.12
CA LYS A 108 22.98 23.43 5.25
C LYS A 108 23.57 24.84 5.29
N THR A 109 23.44 25.59 4.20
CA THR A 109 23.89 26.98 4.06
C THR A 109 22.89 28.02 4.57
N LEU A 110 21.65 27.60 4.87
CA LEU A 110 20.60 28.49 5.39
C LEU A 110 20.82 28.90 6.84
N ASP A 111 21.30 28.00 7.70
CA ASP A 111 21.51 28.31 9.13
C ASP A 111 22.62 29.37 9.36
N PRO A 112 23.83 29.26 8.75
CA PRO A 112 24.84 30.32 8.86
C PRO A 112 24.35 31.65 8.28
N LEU A 113 23.62 31.63 7.16
CA LEU A 113 23.11 32.82 6.49
C LEU A 113 22.05 33.53 7.34
N ALA A 114 21.14 32.78 7.97
CA ALA A 114 20.13 33.31 8.88
C ALA A 114 20.76 33.96 10.13
N ILE A 115 21.81 33.37 10.70
CA ILE A 115 22.56 33.95 11.82
C ILE A 115 23.26 35.26 11.39
N ALA A 116 23.91 35.27 10.22
CA ALA A 116 24.59 36.47 9.70
C ALA A 116 23.60 37.63 9.44
N ILE A 117 22.43 37.33 8.87
CA ILE A 117 21.36 38.31 8.66
C ILE A 117 20.82 38.83 10.01
N ALA A 118 20.61 37.96 11.00
CA ALA A 118 20.16 38.37 12.33
C ALA A 118 21.17 39.29 13.04
N ILE A 119 22.47 38.98 12.96
CA ILE A 119 23.54 39.84 13.51
C ILE A 119 23.58 41.19 12.81
N LEU A 120 23.46 41.22 11.47
CA LEU A 120 23.45 42.47 10.71
C LEU A 120 22.26 43.37 11.11
N ILE A 121 21.07 42.79 11.26
CA ILE A 121 19.87 43.51 11.71
C ILE A 121 20.05 44.05 13.14
N LEU A 122 20.60 43.25 14.05
CA LEU A 122 20.90 43.68 15.42
C LEU A 122 21.88 44.88 15.45
N ILE A 123 22.94 44.85 14.62
CA ILE A 123 23.88 45.97 14.50
C ILE A 123 23.17 47.24 14.01
N VAL A 124 22.30 47.13 13.00
CA VAL A 124 21.53 48.28 12.49
C VAL A 124 20.57 48.84 13.56
N GLU A 125 19.97 47.99 14.39
CA GLU A 125 19.10 48.41 15.50
C GLU A 125 19.87 49.07 16.65
N ILE A 126 21.11 48.67 16.92
CA ILE A 126 21.98 49.32 17.92
C ILE A 126 22.44 50.70 17.43
N ILE A 127 22.79 50.83 16.15
CA ILE A 127 23.27 52.10 15.56
C ILE A 127 22.14 53.14 15.47
N ASN A 128 20.90 52.72 15.19
CA ASN A 128 19.76 53.61 15.01
C ASN A 128 18.59 53.29 15.97
N PRO A 129 18.73 53.54 17.29
CA PRO A 129 17.76 53.13 18.29
C PRO A 129 16.38 53.81 18.18
N ASN A 130 16.31 54.98 17.53
CA ASN A 130 15.08 55.77 17.39
C ASN A 130 14.19 55.35 16.20
N ILE A 131 14.55 54.32 15.43
CA ILE A 131 13.70 53.78 14.34
C ILE A 131 12.62 52.86 14.94
N SER A 132 11.68 53.45 15.68
CA SER A 132 10.59 52.73 16.36
C SER A 132 9.36 52.45 15.48
N SER A 133 9.23 53.15 14.33
CA SER A 133 8.01 53.15 13.51
C SER A 133 8.11 52.40 12.18
N ASN A 134 9.29 51.88 11.81
CA ASN A 134 9.58 51.55 10.41
C ASN A 134 9.74 50.05 10.11
N SER A 135 9.49 49.67 8.86
CA SER A 135 9.36 48.28 8.38
C SER A 135 10.54 47.35 8.72
N VAL A 136 11.73 47.92 8.93
CA VAL A 136 12.96 47.22 9.35
C VAL A 136 12.74 46.41 10.63
N TYR A 137 12.00 46.93 11.62
CA TYR A 137 11.73 46.21 12.88
C TYR A 137 10.82 44.98 12.67
N LYS A 138 9.78 45.14 11.85
CA LYS A 138 8.88 44.03 11.50
C LYS A 138 9.64 42.95 10.71
N LEU A 139 10.52 43.36 9.79
CA LEU A 139 11.42 42.44 9.08
C LEU A 139 12.38 41.72 10.05
N GLY A 140 13.01 42.45 10.97
CA GLY A 140 13.93 41.89 11.95
C GLY A 140 13.28 40.86 12.86
N SER A 141 12.08 41.15 13.36
CA SER A 141 11.28 40.22 14.16
C SER A 141 10.94 38.94 13.38
N VAL A 142 10.56 39.06 12.09
CA VAL A 142 10.32 37.92 11.21
C VAL A 142 11.59 37.09 10.97
N TYR A 143 12.74 37.71 10.69
CA TYR A 143 14.00 37.00 10.47
C TYR A 143 14.53 36.31 11.74
N ARG A 144 14.36 36.92 12.92
CA ARG A 144 14.64 36.30 14.23
C ARG A 144 13.80 35.02 14.45
N PHE A 145 12.52 35.03 14.06
CA PHE A 145 11.66 33.84 14.08
C PHE A 145 12.02 32.80 13.01
N ILE A 146 12.45 33.22 11.82
CA ILE A 146 12.94 32.30 10.77
C ILE A 146 14.16 31.53 11.26
N LEU A 147 15.11 32.21 11.93
CA LEU A 147 16.29 31.59 12.54
C LEU A 147 15.93 30.51 13.56
N LEU A 148 14.94 30.79 14.42
CA LEU A 148 14.36 29.80 15.33
C LEU A 148 13.75 28.61 14.58
N MET A 149 13.04 28.85 13.48
CA MET A 149 12.41 27.80 12.67
C MET A 149 13.39 26.98 11.82
N THR A 150 14.61 27.47 11.53
CA THR A 150 15.70 26.64 11.00
C THR A 150 16.37 25.82 12.10
N ILE A 151 16.77 26.43 13.23
CA ILE A 151 17.50 25.72 14.28
C ILE A 151 16.59 24.69 15.03
N LEU A 152 15.32 25.01 15.29
CA LEU A 152 14.37 24.09 15.93
C LEU A 152 13.92 22.92 15.04
N LYS A 153 14.31 22.86 13.75
CA LYS A 153 13.99 21.71 12.89
C LYS A 153 14.73 20.41 13.26
N ILE A 154 15.51 20.40 14.34
CA ILE A 154 15.95 19.17 15.04
C ILE A 154 14.77 18.55 15.85
N LYS A 155 13.71 18.14 15.15
CA LYS A 155 12.78 17.09 15.61
C LYS A 155 12.09 16.27 14.50
N LYS A 156 12.45 16.44 13.22
CA LYS A 156 12.03 15.54 12.12
C LYS A 156 13.20 15.20 11.20
N ALA A 157 13.54 13.90 11.13
CA ALA A 157 14.62 13.24 10.36
C ALA A 157 16.08 13.54 10.84
N ASN A 158 17.03 12.60 10.91
CA ASN A 158 17.01 11.14 10.60
C ASN A 158 18.07 10.37 11.48
N PRO A 159 18.40 9.06 11.27
CA PRO A 159 18.54 8.08 12.36
C PRO A 159 19.96 7.77 12.90
N THR A 160 20.00 6.89 13.92
CA THR A 160 21.17 6.29 14.61
C THR A 160 21.93 7.27 15.53
N ARG A 161 22.25 6.94 16.79
CA ARG A 161 22.72 5.65 17.32
C ARG A 161 21.99 5.31 18.63
N GLN A 162 20.97 4.43 18.58
CA GLN A 162 20.36 3.87 19.78
C GLN A 162 21.35 2.93 20.50
N ARG A 163 21.45 3.04 21.83
CA ARG A 163 21.90 1.91 22.65
C ARG A 163 20.89 0.77 22.47
N ARG A 164 21.39 -0.47 22.42
CA ARG A 164 20.59 -1.68 22.16
C ARG A 164 19.44 -1.80 23.16
N PHE A 165 18.24 -1.42 22.73
CA PHE A 165 17.06 -2.23 22.99
C PHE A 165 16.79 -3.02 21.70
N SER A 166 16.42 -4.28 21.86
CA SER A 166 16.11 -5.16 20.73
C SER A 166 15.07 -4.51 19.84
N VAL A 167 15.38 -4.40 18.55
CA VAL A 167 14.41 -4.00 17.53
C VAL A 167 13.38 -5.12 17.45
N LEU A 168 12.25 -4.95 18.13
CA LEU A 168 11.02 -5.59 17.67
C LEU A 168 10.69 -4.94 16.31
N PRO A 169 10.54 -5.74 15.23
CA PRO A 169 10.47 -5.22 13.88
C PRO A 169 9.08 -4.64 13.61
N PHE A 170 8.90 -3.35 13.90
CA PHE A 170 7.66 -2.64 13.55
C PHE A 170 7.59 -2.45 12.03
N ARG A 171 6.67 -3.19 11.38
CA ARG A 171 6.47 -3.26 9.93
C ARG A 171 5.74 -2.03 9.37
N THR A 172 4.94 -1.29 10.15
CA THR A 172 4.05 -0.24 9.61
C THR A 172 3.90 1.05 10.43
N ASN A 173 3.41 2.13 9.80
CA ASN A 173 3.01 3.36 10.50
C ASN A 173 1.81 3.18 11.44
N SER A 174 0.92 2.22 11.16
CA SER A 174 -0.23 1.91 12.00
C SER A 174 0.20 1.36 13.36
N GLU A 175 1.19 0.46 13.40
CA GLU A 175 1.78 -0.08 14.64
C GLU A 175 2.40 1.02 15.52
N ARG A 176 3.03 2.03 14.91
CA ARG A 176 3.53 3.20 15.65
C ARG A 176 2.40 3.95 16.34
N LEU A 177 1.29 4.16 15.65
CA LEU A 177 0.13 4.88 16.20
C LEU A 177 -0.58 4.07 17.30
N ILE A 178 -0.75 2.76 17.10
CA ILE A 178 -1.24 1.81 18.12
C ILE A 178 -0.39 1.87 19.38
N ASN A 179 0.95 1.83 19.24
CA ASN A 179 1.85 1.86 20.38
C ASN A 179 1.86 3.23 21.10
N ILE A 180 1.67 4.34 20.39
CA ILE A 180 1.43 5.65 21.01
C ILE A 180 0.15 5.63 21.85
N ILE A 181 -0.96 5.11 21.33
CA ILE A 181 -2.25 5.08 22.04
C ILE A 181 -2.20 4.12 23.24
N ARG A 182 -1.54 2.96 23.11
CA ARG A 182 -1.25 2.07 24.25
C ARG A 182 -0.38 2.75 25.31
N SER A 183 0.56 3.60 24.91
CA SER A 183 1.40 4.36 25.84
C SER A 183 0.62 5.47 26.55
N LEU A 184 -0.33 6.12 25.86
CA LEU A 184 -1.26 7.09 26.47
C LEU A 184 -2.21 6.40 27.46
N ARG A 185 -2.75 5.23 27.12
CA ARG A 185 -3.62 4.43 28.01
C ARG A 185 -2.96 4.10 29.35
N ASN A 186 -1.65 3.91 29.35
CA ASN A 186 -0.87 3.57 30.55
C ASN A 186 -0.50 4.79 31.43
N LEU A 187 -0.95 6.00 31.09
CA LEU A 187 -0.81 7.17 31.97
C LEU A 187 -1.88 7.12 33.07
N GLU A 188 -1.50 7.35 34.33
CA GLU A 188 -2.38 7.13 35.51
C GLU A 188 -3.72 7.86 35.42
N PHE A 189 -3.73 9.11 34.93
CA PHE A 189 -4.95 9.90 34.78
C PHE A 189 -5.91 9.39 33.69
N ILE A 190 -5.41 8.59 32.73
CA ILE A 190 -6.21 7.97 31.67
C ILE A 190 -6.68 6.58 32.10
N ASN A 191 -5.84 5.83 32.80
CA ASN A 191 -6.19 4.52 33.34
C ASN A 191 -7.26 4.59 34.45
N GLY A 192 -7.37 5.74 35.13
CA GLY A 192 -8.42 6.02 36.12
C GLY A 192 -9.80 6.36 35.54
N ASP A 193 -9.91 6.62 34.23
CA ASP A 193 -11.19 6.93 33.56
C ASP A 193 -11.61 5.76 32.64
N PRO A 194 -12.64 4.97 33.00
CA PRO A 194 -13.07 3.83 32.21
C PRO A 194 -13.67 4.21 30.85
N LEU A 195 -14.17 5.44 30.69
CA LEU A 195 -14.71 5.93 29.42
C LEU A 195 -13.56 6.23 28.43
N ILE A 196 -12.53 6.94 28.90
CA ILE A 196 -11.35 7.28 28.08
C ILE A 196 -10.57 6.01 27.75
N GLY A 197 -10.37 5.11 28.72
CA GLY A 197 -9.73 3.81 28.49
C GLY A 197 -10.44 2.99 27.39
N SER A 198 -11.78 2.92 27.44
CA SER A 198 -12.60 2.26 26.43
C SER A 198 -12.47 2.90 25.04
N GLN A 199 -12.49 4.24 24.94
CA GLN A 199 -12.33 4.94 23.66
C GLN A 199 -10.93 4.77 23.05
N LEU A 200 -9.87 4.75 23.86
CA LEU A 200 -8.52 4.50 23.37
C LEU A 200 -8.36 3.05 22.88
N GLU A 201 -8.99 2.08 23.55
CA GLU A 201 -9.01 0.69 23.09
C GLU A 201 -9.80 0.51 21.79
N ARG A 202 -10.93 1.21 21.63
CA ARG A 202 -11.68 1.30 20.37
C ARG A 202 -10.81 1.93 19.26
N GLY A 203 -10.08 3.01 19.56
CA GLY A 203 -9.12 3.63 18.65
C GLY A 203 -8.00 2.68 18.21
N ILE A 204 -7.43 1.90 19.14
CA ILE A 204 -6.45 0.85 18.84
C ILE A 204 -7.05 -0.18 17.88
N ARG A 205 -8.26 -0.70 18.14
CA ARG A 205 -8.94 -1.65 17.25
C ARG A 205 -9.17 -1.06 15.85
N VAL A 206 -9.63 0.19 15.75
CA VAL A 206 -9.82 0.91 14.48
C VAL A 206 -8.51 1.02 13.68
N ILE A 207 -7.40 1.35 14.33
CA ILE A 207 -6.09 1.46 13.65
C ILE A 207 -5.53 0.09 13.29
N CYS A 208 -5.61 -0.90 14.20
CA CYS A 208 -5.25 -2.30 13.92
C CYS A 208 -5.96 -2.79 12.65
N ASN A 209 -7.26 -2.53 12.56
CA ASN A 209 -8.11 -2.99 11.46
C ASN A 209 -8.05 -2.08 10.22
N GLN A 210 -7.15 -1.08 10.19
CA GLN A 210 -7.03 -0.07 9.11
C GLN A 210 -8.32 0.69 8.77
N THR A 211 -9.32 0.69 9.67
CA THR A 211 -10.65 1.29 9.42
C THR A 211 -10.67 2.82 9.58
N LEU A 212 -9.51 3.46 9.69
CA LEU A 212 -9.35 4.92 9.81
C LEU A 212 -9.83 5.72 8.58
N TYR A 213 -9.99 5.04 7.45
CA TYR A 213 -10.62 5.55 6.22
C TYR A 213 -11.85 4.74 5.81
N ASN A 214 -12.30 3.79 6.65
CA ASN A 214 -13.67 3.37 6.52
C ASN A 214 -14.50 4.59 6.94
N PHE A 215 -15.51 4.91 6.15
CA PHE A 215 -16.70 5.55 6.72
C PHE A 215 -17.07 4.78 7.99
N GLU A 216 -17.66 5.44 8.97
CA GLU A 216 -18.42 4.71 9.99
C GLU A 216 -19.53 3.97 9.24
N VAL A 217 -19.29 2.68 8.95
CA VAL A 217 -20.29 1.79 8.38
C VAL A 217 -21.20 1.47 9.56
N TYR A 218 -22.21 2.31 9.73
CA TYR A 218 -23.27 2.08 10.70
C TYR A 218 -23.99 0.79 10.31
N SER A 219 -23.73 -0.28 11.05
CA SER A 219 -24.52 -1.50 10.99
C SER A 219 -25.87 -1.21 11.66
N GLU A 220 -26.93 -1.20 10.88
CA GLU A 220 -28.30 -1.04 11.38
C GLU A 220 -28.81 -2.32 12.07
N ASN A 221 -28.15 -3.46 11.81
CA ASN A 221 -28.47 -4.76 12.37
C ASN A 221 -27.22 -5.64 12.61
N LYS A 222 -27.41 -6.72 13.36
CA LYS A 222 -26.35 -7.68 13.76
C LYS A 222 -25.75 -8.39 12.54
N GLU A 223 -26.56 -8.65 11.52
CA GLU A 223 -26.14 -9.36 10.31
C GLU A 223 -25.18 -8.51 9.45
N GLN A 224 -25.41 -7.20 9.35
CA GLN A 224 -24.44 -6.25 8.77
C GLN A 224 -23.17 -6.16 9.62
N GLU A 225 -23.28 -6.19 10.96
CA GLU A 225 -22.11 -6.22 11.86
C GLU A 225 -21.27 -7.50 11.64
N GLU A 226 -21.92 -8.66 11.43
CA GLU A 226 -21.28 -9.94 11.08
C GLU A 226 -20.60 -9.90 9.70
N LEU A 227 -21.23 -9.31 8.67
CA LEU A 227 -20.62 -9.07 7.35
C LEU A 227 -19.37 -8.17 7.43
N ILE A 228 -19.43 -7.09 8.22
CA ILE A 228 -18.29 -6.21 8.48
C ILE A 228 -17.19 -6.98 9.23
N HIS A 229 -17.56 -7.78 10.23
CA HIS A 229 -16.62 -8.60 10.98
C HIS A 229 -15.96 -9.69 10.13
N TRP A 230 -16.68 -10.33 9.20
CA TRP A 230 -16.12 -11.26 8.22
C TRP A 230 -15.07 -10.57 7.33
N ALA A 231 -15.40 -9.40 6.77
CA ALA A 231 -14.44 -8.64 5.96
C ALA A 231 -13.22 -8.15 6.76
N LEU A 232 -13.35 -7.96 8.07
CA LEU A 232 -12.26 -7.56 8.97
C LEU A 232 -11.48 -8.73 9.58
N SER A 233 -12.05 -9.94 9.63
CA SER A 233 -11.42 -11.14 10.22
C SER A 233 -10.35 -11.77 9.33
N LEU A 234 -10.17 -11.25 8.10
CA LEU A 234 -9.10 -11.57 7.14
C LEU A 234 -7.70 -11.12 7.64
N ARG A 235 -7.28 -11.48 8.87
CA ARG A 235 -6.00 -11.09 9.53
C ARG A 235 -5.45 -12.15 10.52
N PRO A 236 -4.14 -12.11 10.90
CA PRO A 236 -3.36 -13.36 11.15
C PRO A 236 -2.77 -13.61 12.56
N MET A 237 -2.45 -14.90 12.83
CA MET A 237 -1.34 -15.48 13.64
C MET A 237 -0.82 -16.80 12.96
N ALA A 238 0.19 -17.57 13.46
CA ALA A 238 1.09 -18.44 12.62
C ALA A 238 1.54 -19.90 13.08
N ASP A 239 2.09 -20.71 12.12
CA ASP A 239 2.75 -22.09 12.10
C ASP A 239 1.91 -23.44 12.11
N HIS A 240 2.01 -24.50 11.23
CA HIS A 240 2.77 -24.84 9.96
C HIS A 240 2.45 -26.27 9.30
N ILE A 241 2.75 -26.53 7.98
CA ILE A 241 3.10 -27.83 7.23
C ILE A 241 1.98 -28.76 6.60
N THR A 242 2.13 -29.62 5.54
CA THR A 242 2.34 -29.52 4.03
C THR A 242 1.67 -30.71 3.22
N PHE A 243 1.74 -30.72 1.86
CA PHE A 243 0.79 -31.36 0.88
C PHE A 243 1.41 -32.31 -0.21
N LYS A 244 0.61 -33.05 -1.04
CA LYS A 244 0.93 -33.50 -2.45
C LYS A 244 -0.23 -34.16 -3.26
N SER A 245 -0.11 -34.26 -4.61
CA SER A 245 -1.15 -34.67 -5.61
C SER A 245 -0.60 -35.26 -6.95
N GLU A 246 -1.48 -35.68 -7.90
CA GLU A 246 -1.19 -36.32 -9.23
C GLU A 246 -2.27 -36.01 -10.36
N PRO A 247 -2.20 -36.45 -11.67
CA PRO A 247 -2.38 -35.57 -12.87
C PRO A 247 -3.57 -35.83 -13.88
N SER A 248 -3.49 -35.28 -15.13
CA SER A 248 -4.62 -34.75 -15.97
C SER A 248 -4.58 -34.95 -17.54
N PHE A 249 -5.55 -34.35 -18.32
CA PHE A 249 -5.75 -34.42 -19.81
C PHE A 249 -6.92 -33.50 -20.35
N GLY A 250 -7.05 -32.92 -21.58
CA GLY A 250 -6.14 -32.77 -22.75
C GLY A 250 -6.76 -32.35 -24.16
N ILE A 251 -6.91 -31.03 -24.47
CA ILE A 251 -6.92 -30.30 -25.81
C ILE A 251 -8.19 -30.16 -26.74
N LEU A 252 -8.37 -28.95 -27.32
CA LEU A 252 -9.32 -28.51 -28.38
C LEU A 252 -8.58 -27.70 -29.48
N ASP A 253 -8.79 -27.97 -30.79
CA ASP A 253 -8.20 -27.22 -31.93
C ASP A 253 -8.99 -27.33 -33.30
N GLY A 254 -10.29 -27.68 -33.27
CA GLY A 254 -11.12 -27.89 -34.48
C GLY A 254 -12.17 -26.80 -34.78
N GLU A 255 -13.01 -27.00 -35.81
CA GLU A 255 -14.23 -26.17 -35.99
C GLU A 255 -15.07 -26.20 -34.71
N ILE A 256 -15.48 -25.03 -34.21
CA ILE A 256 -16.26 -24.95 -32.97
C ILE A 256 -17.62 -25.65 -33.19
N PRO A 257 -17.93 -26.71 -32.42
CA PRO A 257 -19.21 -27.43 -32.46
C PRO A 257 -20.41 -26.48 -32.38
N ILE A 258 -21.53 -26.88 -32.98
CA ILE A 258 -22.72 -26.02 -33.10
C ILE A 258 -23.25 -25.66 -31.71
N GLU A 259 -23.20 -26.59 -30.77
CA GLU A 259 -23.62 -26.46 -29.38
C GLU A 259 -22.77 -25.40 -28.65
N ILE A 260 -21.44 -25.46 -28.81
CA ILE A 260 -20.52 -24.47 -28.22
C ILE A 260 -20.71 -23.10 -28.89
N ARG A 261 -20.94 -23.06 -30.21
CA ARG A 261 -21.23 -21.81 -30.94
C ARG A 261 -22.57 -21.18 -30.50
N GLN A 262 -23.56 -22.00 -30.17
CA GLN A 262 -24.84 -21.57 -29.62
C GLN A 262 -24.69 -21.09 -28.17
N ALA A 263 -23.92 -21.79 -27.33
CA ALA A 263 -23.64 -21.35 -25.96
C ALA A 263 -22.85 -20.02 -25.91
N LEU A 264 -21.88 -19.83 -26.81
CA LEU A 264 -21.16 -18.55 -26.97
C LEU A 264 -22.04 -17.40 -27.51
N LYS A 265 -23.27 -17.67 -27.98
CA LYS A 265 -24.18 -16.67 -28.54
C LYS A 265 -24.66 -15.71 -27.45
N GLY A 266 -23.99 -14.57 -27.36
CA GLY A 266 -24.28 -13.56 -26.35
C GLY A 266 -23.18 -13.37 -25.32
N ILE A 267 -21.97 -13.89 -25.55
CA ILE A 267 -20.77 -13.57 -24.76
C ILE A 267 -20.54 -12.07 -24.57
N ASN A 268 -21.07 -11.21 -25.44
CA ASN A 268 -21.07 -9.75 -25.33
C ASN A 268 -22.22 -9.18 -24.45
N LYS A 269 -22.91 -9.99 -23.64
CA LYS A 269 -24.06 -9.59 -22.81
C LYS A 269 -23.86 -9.98 -21.35
N LEU A 270 -24.39 -9.16 -20.44
CA LEU A 270 -24.47 -9.46 -19.00
C LEU A 270 -25.33 -10.73 -18.71
N THR A 271 -26.31 -10.99 -19.58
CA THR A 271 -27.22 -12.15 -19.59
C THR A 271 -26.60 -13.39 -20.26
N PHE A 272 -25.28 -13.53 -20.19
CA PHE A 272 -24.58 -14.70 -20.70
C PHE A 272 -24.58 -15.77 -19.62
N ASP A 273 -24.98 -16.98 -19.96
CA ASP A 273 -25.01 -18.11 -19.02
C ASP A 273 -23.76 -18.99 -19.22
N VAL A 274 -22.86 -18.92 -18.25
CA VAL A 274 -21.64 -19.74 -18.21
C VAL A 274 -21.92 -21.21 -17.91
N PHE A 275 -23.04 -21.56 -17.27
CA PHE A 275 -23.41 -22.95 -16.97
C PHE A 275 -23.85 -23.69 -18.24
N GLU A 276 -24.57 -23.03 -19.14
CA GLU A 276 -24.87 -23.60 -20.46
C GLU A 276 -23.59 -23.76 -21.31
N LEU A 277 -22.61 -22.86 -21.19
CA LEU A 277 -21.29 -23.08 -21.81
C LEU A 277 -20.53 -24.26 -21.16
N LYS A 278 -20.53 -24.38 -19.83
CA LYS A 278 -19.93 -25.51 -19.10
C LYS A 278 -20.50 -26.85 -19.58
N LYS A 279 -21.81 -26.91 -19.76
CA LYS A 279 -22.53 -28.07 -20.30
C LYS A 279 -22.14 -28.36 -21.75
N ALA A 280 -22.19 -27.35 -22.63
CA ALA A 280 -21.82 -27.50 -24.06
C ALA A 280 -20.35 -27.88 -24.29
N THR A 281 -19.45 -27.46 -23.39
CA THR A 281 -17.99 -27.71 -23.48
C THR A 281 -17.52 -28.92 -22.65
N GLN A 282 -18.43 -29.63 -21.99
CA GLN A 282 -18.12 -30.74 -21.08
C GLN A 282 -17.13 -30.35 -19.97
N SER A 283 -17.44 -29.25 -19.27
CA SER A 283 -16.59 -28.60 -18.26
C SER A 283 -15.25 -28.11 -18.79
N ASN A 284 -15.23 -27.41 -19.94
CA ASN A 284 -14.05 -26.73 -20.50
C ASN A 284 -14.34 -25.25 -20.87
N GLU A 285 -15.29 -24.64 -20.17
CA GLU A 285 -15.79 -23.27 -20.38
C GLU A 285 -14.67 -22.23 -20.28
N LEU A 286 -13.77 -22.37 -19.30
CA LEU A 286 -12.62 -21.47 -19.11
C LEU A 286 -11.66 -21.51 -20.31
N VAL A 287 -11.26 -22.71 -20.75
CA VAL A 287 -10.40 -22.92 -21.92
C VAL A 287 -11.06 -22.34 -23.17
N THR A 288 -12.37 -22.51 -23.31
CA THR A 288 -13.15 -22.04 -24.47
C THR A 288 -13.26 -20.52 -24.50
N ILE A 289 -13.64 -19.87 -23.39
CA ILE A 289 -13.75 -18.41 -23.28
C ILE A 289 -12.39 -17.74 -23.49
N CYS A 290 -11.34 -18.21 -22.82
CA CYS A 290 -10.01 -17.63 -22.98
C CYS A 290 -9.48 -17.76 -24.41
N SER A 291 -9.66 -18.92 -25.05
CA SER A 291 -9.29 -19.14 -26.46
C SER A 291 -10.06 -18.20 -27.40
N TYR A 292 -11.37 -18.10 -27.22
CA TYR A 292 -12.26 -17.29 -28.04
C TYR A 292 -11.91 -15.81 -27.92
N LEU A 293 -11.85 -15.27 -26.70
CA LEU A 293 -11.61 -13.85 -26.46
C LEU A 293 -10.19 -13.40 -26.82
N MET A 294 -9.16 -14.21 -26.53
CA MET A 294 -7.79 -13.90 -26.96
C MET A 294 -7.62 -13.94 -28.48
N THR A 295 -8.51 -14.63 -29.20
CA THR A 295 -8.58 -14.58 -30.67
C THR A 295 -9.38 -13.36 -31.15
N ASP A 296 -10.55 -13.08 -30.55
CA ASP A 296 -11.44 -11.96 -30.91
C ASP A 296 -10.76 -10.59 -30.75
N TYR A 297 -9.91 -10.43 -29.72
CA TYR A 297 -9.10 -9.22 -29.50
C TYR A 297 -7.74 -9.21 -30.23
N ASP A 298 -7.51 -10.15 -31.16
CA ASP A 298 -6.24 -10.32 -31.88
C ASP A 298 -4.99 -10.48 -30.97
N GLY A 299 -5.19 -10.91 -29.71
CA GLY A 299 -4.15 -10.99 -28.68
C GLY A 299 -2.96 -11.87 -29.06
N PHE A 300 -3.21 -12.97 -29.79
CA PHE A 300 -2.11 -13.80 -30.30
C PHE A 300 -1.32 -13.14 -31.44
N ARG A 301 -1.99 -12.37 -32.31
CA ARG A 301 -1.38 -11.80 -33.53
C ARG A 301 -0.61 -10.52 -33.23
N VAL A 302 -1.19 -9.61 -32.44
CA VAL A 302 -0.61 -8.29 -32.15
C VAL A 302 0.53 -8.39 -31.14
N GLU A 303 0.37 -9.21 -30.10
CA GLU A 303 1.35 -9.31 -29.00
C GLU A 303 2.37 -10.45 -29.22
N GLY A 304 2.28 -11.20 -30.33
CA GLY A 304 3.22 -12.29 -30.65
C GLY A 304 3.13 -13.51 -29.73
N LEU A 305 2.04 -13.66 -28.97
CA LEU A 305 1.85 -14.75 -28.01
C LEU A 305 1.64 -16.09 -28.71
N ASN A 306 2.35 -17.13 -28.27
CA ASN A 306 2.22 -18.47 -28.87
C ASN A 306 0.87 -19.11 -28.49
N LYS A 307 -0.08 -19.12 -29.44
CA LYS A 307 -1.44 -19.66 -29.25
C LYS A 307 -1.44 -21.10 -28.74
N GLN A 308 -0.64 -22.00 -29.32
CA GLN A 308 -0.62 -23.41 -28.91
C GLN A 308 -0.15 -23.56 -27.46
N LYS A 309 0.89 -22.82 -27.07
CA LYS A 309 1.40 -22.83 -25.69
C LYS A 309 0.44 -22.18 -24.70
N PHE A 310 -0.27 -21.13 -25.12
CA PHE A 310 -1.34 -20.53 -24.31
C PHE A 310 -2.49 -21.52 -24.10
N MET A 311 -2.86 -22.24 -25.16
CA MET A 311 -3.85 -23.30 -25.10
C MET A 311 -3.39 -24.49 -24.24
N SER A 312 -2.10 -24.76 -24.12
CA SER A 312 -1.57 -25.74 -23.16
C SER A 312 -1.67 -25.20 -21.72
N PHE A 313 -1.14 -23.99 -21.48
CA PHE A 313 -1.18 -23.28 -20.21
C PHE A 313 -2.60 -23.20 -19.61
N ILE A 314 -3.59 -22.75 -20.38
CA ILE A 314 -4.95 -22.55 -19.86
C ILE A 314 -5.66 -23.87 -19.49
N LYS A 315 -5.23 -25.00 -20.07
CA LYS A 315 -5.74 -26.33 -19.68
C LYS A 315 -5.15 -26.75 -18.33
N VAL A 316 -3.85 -26.57 -18.12
CA VAL A 316 -3.22 -26.79 -16.81
C VAL A 316 -3.86 -25.88 -15.74
N ILE A 317 -4.14 -24.61 -16.07
CA ILE A 317 -4.92 -23.72 -15.20
C ILE A 317 -6.30 -24.31 -14.87
N LYS A 318 -7.08 -24.69 -15.89
CA LYS A 318 -8.41 -25.28 -15.72
C LYS A 318 -8.39 -26.59 -14.91
N GLU A 319 -7.34 -27.39 -15.04
CA GLU A 319 -7.16 -28.66 -14.34
C GLU A 319 -6.74 -28.50 -12.87
N GLY A 320 -6.01 -27.41 -12.55
CA GLY A 320 -5.63 -27.08 -11.18
C GLY A 320 -6.66 -26.24 -10.40
N TYR A 321 -7.78 -25.85 -11.02
CA TYR A 321 -8.96 -25.39 -10.26
C TYR A 321 -9.61 -26.59 -9.56
N TYR A 322 -9.77 -26.49 -8.23
CA TYR A 322 -10.37 -27.55 -7.44
C TYR A 322 -11.89 -27.62 -7.62
N LYS A 323 -12.49 -28.74 -7.22
CA LYS A 323 -13.94 -29.00 -7.32
C LYS A 323 -14.71 -28.42 -6.12
N ASN A 324 -14.41 -27.17 -5.75
CA ASN A 324 -15.14 -26.46 -4.70
C ASN A 324 -16.55 -26.07 -5.20
N PRO A 325 -17.54 -25.84 -4.31
CA PRO A 325 -18.88 -25.40 -4.72
C PRO A 325 -18.85 -24.11 -5.54
N TYR A 326 -18.16 -23.07 -5.06
CA TYR A 326 -17.98 -21.80 -5.78
C TYR A 326 -16.63 -21.75 -6.48
N HIS A 327 -15.51 -21.58 -5.76
CA HIS A 327 -14.20 -21.20 -6.32
C HIS A 327 -13.56 -22.35 -7.15
N ASN A 328 -14.07 -22.55 -8.36
CA ASN A 328 -13.66 -23.55 -9.35
C ASN A 328 -13.48 -22.88 -10.73
N ALA A 329 -13.29 -23.66 -11.80
CA ALA A 329 -13.05 -23.10 -13.14
C ALA A 329 -14.25 -22.32 -13.73
N THR A 330 -15.47 -22.51 -13.20
CA THR A 330 -16.70 -21.89 -13.74
C THR A 330 -16.84 -20.41 -13.36
N PRO A 331 -16.69 -19.95 -12.08
CA PRO A 331 -16.60 -18.52 -11.80
C PRO A 331 -15.44 -17.84 -12.52
N ALA A 332 -14.26 -18.47 -12.60
CA ALA A 332 -13.14 -17.89 -13.34
C ALA A 332 -13.50 -17.59 -14.81
N ALA A 333 -14.29 -18.46 -15.44
CA ALA A 333 -14.82 -18.24 -16.79
C ALA A 333 -15.89 -17.12 -16.82
N ASP A 334 -16.78 -17.05 -15.81
CA ASP A 334 -17.80 -16.00 -15.68
C ASP A 334 -17.18 -14.61 -15.46
N VAL A 335 -16.19 -14.50 -14.58
CA VAL A 335 -15.43 -13.27 -14.28
C VAL A 335 -14.65 -12.81 -15.51
N THR A 336 -14.03 -13.74 -16.24
CA THR A 336 -13.38 -13.43 -17.54
C THR A 336 -14.39 -12.85 -18.54
N GLN A 337 -15.61 -13.41 -18.57
CA GLN A 337 -16.69 -12.92 -19.43
C GLN A 337 -17.29 -11.58 -18.95
N ALA A 338 -17.43 -11.34 -17.64
CA ALA A 338 -17.85 -10.07 -17.09
C ALA A 338 -16.88 -8.96 -17.48
N TYR A 339 -15.58 -9.20 -17.30
CA TYR A 339 -14.53 -8.24 -17.63
C TYR A 339 -14.52 -7.92 -19.14
N HIS A 340 -14.73 -8.92 -19.99
CA HIS A 340 -14.94 -8.73 -21.44
C HIS A 340 -16.13 -7.83 -21.76
N VAL A 341 -17.30 -8.07 -21.14
CA VAL A 341 -18.48 -7.19 -21.29
C VAL A 341 -18.14 -5.74 -20.89
N TYR A 342 -17.33 -5.56 -19.84
CA TYR A 342 -16.91 -4.25 -19.39
C TYR A 342 -15.96 -3.57 -20.40
N ILE A 343 -14.95 -4.29 -20.91
CA ILE A 343 -13.99 -3.80 -21.90
C ILE A 343 -14.69 -3.40 -23.20
N GLY A 344 -15.44 -4.33 -23.82
CA GLY A 344 -16.07 -4.14 -25.12
C GLY A 344 -17.40 -3.39 -25.06
N LYS A 345 -18.42 -3.99 -24.44
CA LYS A 345 -19.80 -3.45 -24.46
C LYS A 345 -19.96 -2.18 -23.63
N TYR A 346 -19.28 -2.09 -22.49
CA TYR A 346 -19.24 -0.87 -21.69
C TYR A 346 -18.14 0.11 -22.15
N LYS A 347 -17.49 -0.17 -23.30
CA LYS A 347 -16.57 0.72 -24.02
C LYS A 347 -15.38 1.20 -23.19
N ILE A 348 -15.04 0.50 -22.11
CA ILE A 348 -13.90 0.86 -21.26
C ILE A 348 -12.60 0.86 -22.07
N GLN A 349 -12.49 -0.03 -23.07
CA GLN A 349 -11.40 -0.02 -24.05
C GLN A 349 -11.20 1.37 -24.69
N LYS A 350 -12.29 2.00 -25.13
CA LYS A 350 -12.26 3.34 -25.74
C LYS A 350 -12.06 4.44 -24.71
N HIS A 351 -12.68 4.32 -23.53
CA HIS A 351 -12.54 5.35 -22.49
C HIS A 351 -11.11 5.44 -21.96
N PHE A 352 -10.42 4.32 -21.72
CA PHE A 352 -9.06 4.33 -21.14
C PHE A 352 -7.95 4.13 -22.17
N SER A 353 -8.23 4.22 -23.47
CA SER A 353 -7.23 3.98 -24.54
C SER A 353 -6.47 2.65 -24.30
N MET A 354 -7.21 1.57 -24.05
CA MET A 354 -6.61 0.27 -23.75
C MET A 354 -5.95 -0.32 -24.99
N THR A 355 -4.71 -0.79 -24.84
CA THR A 355 -3.98 -1.53 -25.87
C THR A 355 -4.37 -3.01 -25.86
N THR A 356 -3.99 -3.76 -26.90
CA THR A 356 -4.17 -5.22 -26.91
C THR A 356 -3.43 -5.88 -25.74
N PHE A 357 -2.23 -5.40 -25.39
CA PHE A 357 -1.50 -5.73 -24.16
C PHE A 357 -2.36 -5.57 -22.88
N ASP A 358 -3.05 -4.43 -22.72
CA ASP A 358 -3.90 -4.20 -21.54
C ASP A 358 -5.04 -5.23 -21.48
N ILE A 359 -5.72 -5.47 -22.61
CA ILE A 359 -6.84 -6.42 -22.71
C ILE A 359 -6.36 -7.85 -22.45
N ALA A 360 -5.23 -8.26 -23.04
CA ALA A 360 -4.62 -9.55 -22.80
C ALA A 360 -4.27 -9.74 -21.32
N CYS A 361 -3.70 -8.72 -20.65
CA CYS A 361 -3.46 -8.78 -19.21
C CYS A 361 -4.76 -8.96 -18.40
N CYS A 362 -5.84 -8.26 -18.76
CA CYS A 362 -7.15 -8.35 -18.10
C CYS A 362 -7.79 -9.74 -18.25
N LEU A 363 -7.75 -10.32 -19.46
CA LEU A 363 -8.29 -11.65 -19.74
C LEU A 363 -7.44 -12.75 -19.07
N ILE A 364 -6.12 -12.61 -19.06
CA ILE A 364 -5.23 -13.55 -18.39
C ILE A 364 -5.39 -13.46 -16.87
N SER A 365 -5.48 -12.25 -16.29
CA SER A 365 -5.65 -12.09 -14.83
C SER A 365 -6.98 -12.68 -14.35
N SER A 366 -8.07 -12.41 -15.06
CA SER A 366 -9.39 -12.95 -14.69
C SER A 366 -9.46 -14.48 -14.84
N ALA A 367 -8.79 -15.07 -15.83
CA ALA A 367 -8.75 -16.52 -15.99
C ALA A 367 -8.00 -17.26 -14.86
N ILE A 368 -7.06 -16.59 -14.18
CA ILE A 368 -6.16 -17.21 -13.18
C ILE A 368 -6.39 -16.72 -11.74
N HIS A 369 -7.29 -15.77 -11.51
CA HIS A 369 -7.32 -15.01 -10.25
C HIS A 369 -7.51 -15.87 -9.01
N ASP A 370 -8.20 -17.01 -9.13
CA ASP A 370 -8.49 -17.99 -8.07
C ASP A 370 -7.80 -19.36 -8.31
N TYR A 371 -6.76 -19.42 -9.15
CA TYR A 371 -6.13 -20.68 -9.52
C TYR A 371 -5.56 -21.43 -8.31
N GLN A 372 -6.00 -22.67 -8.07
CA GLN A 372 -5.71 -23.48 -6.87
C GLN A 372 -6.37 -22.98 -5.56
N HIS A 373 -7.50 -22.26 -5.63
CA HIS A 373 -8.26 -21.88 -4.43
C HIS A 373 -8.69 -23.11 -3.60
N PRO A 374 -8.36 -23.17 -2.29
CA PRO A 374 -8.55 -24.36 -1.45
C PRO A 374 -9.97 -24.54 -0.89
N GLY A 375 -10.92 -23.70 -1.31
CA GLY A 375 -12.27 -23.66 -0.75
C GLY A 375 -12.34 -22.98 0.62
N LEU A 376 -11.36 -22.12 0.94
CA LEU A 376 -11.15 -21.54 2.27
C LEU A 376 -10.65 -20.10 2.12
N THR A 377 -11.14 -19.20 2.96
CA THR A 377 -10.74 -17.78 3.00
C THR A 377 -9.31 -17.56 3.48
N ASN A 378 -8.73 -16.40 3.14
CA ASN A 378 -7.47 -15.93 3.73
C ASN A 378 -7.50 -15.98 5.27
N ALA A 379 -8.62 -15.58 5.91
CA ALA A 379 -8.81 -15.67 7.37
C ALA A 379 -8.58 -17.09 7.90
N PHE A 380 -9.24 -18.08 7.30
CA PHE A 380 -9.09 -19.48 7.68
C PHE A 380 -7.64 -19.93 7.54
N LEU A 381 -7.01 -19.68 6.38
CA LEU A 381 -5.63 -20.12 6.13
C LEU A 381 -4.64 -19.54 7.13
N MET A 382 -4.85 -18.29 7.55
CA MET A 382 -4.04 -17.67 8.59
C MET A 382 -4.36 -18.27 9.97
N ASN A 383 -5.62 -18.32 10.40
CA ASN A 383 -6.00 -18.84 11.73
C ASN A 383 -5.73 -20.34 11.92
N SER A 384 -5.70 -21.13 10.84
CA SER A 384 -5.30 -22.53 10.82
C SER A 384 -3.80 -22.73 10.51
N HIS A 385 -3.04 -21.64 10.37
CA HIS A 385 -1.61 -21.62 10.12
C HIS A 385 -1.14 -22.43 8.88
N HIS A 386 -1.94 -22.41 7.83
CA HIS A 386 -1.72 -23.15 6.59
C HIS A 386 -0.43 -22.70 5.88
N ASP A 387 0.25 -23.59 5.16
CA ASP A 387 1.55 -23.28 4.54
C ASP A 387 1.52 -22.11 3.56
N LEU A 388 0.39 -21.90 2.89
CA LEU A 388 0.23 -20.74 2.01
C LEU A 388 0.34 -19.43 2.82
N ALA A 389 -0.27 -19.37 4.01
CA ALA A 389 -0.21 -18.18 4.87
C ALA A 389 1.23 -17.86 5.26
N ILE A 390 1.98 -18.90 5.64
CA ILE A 390 3.39 -18.79 6.04
C ILE A 390 4.28 -18.42 4.83
N LEU A 391 4.08 -19.09 3.69
CA LEU A 391 4.82 -18.83 2.44
C LEU A 391 4.66 -17.37 1.99
N TYR A 392 3.45 -16.83 2.09
CA TYR A 392 3.12 -15.46 1.68
C TYR A 392 3.10 -14.44 2.83
N ASN A 393 3.59 -14.83 4.03
CA ASN A 393 3.71 -13.98 5.21
C ASN A 393 2.41 -13.22 5.51
N ASP A 394 1.29 -13.94 5.50
CA ASP A 394 -0.05 -13.46 5.83
C ASP A 394 -0.55 -12.26 5.00
N THR A 395 0.07 -12.03 3.84
CA THR A 395 -0.17 -10.85 3.00
C THR A 395 -0.79 -11.27 1.69
N SER A 396 -2.10 -11.05 1.51
CA SER A 396 -2.86 -11.44 0.30
C SER A 396 -2.52 -12.88 -0.10
N VAL A 397 -2.75 -13.81 0.82
CA VAL A 397 -2.16 -15.16 0.82
C VAL A 397 -2.57 -15.94 -0.42
N LEU A 398 -3.88 -15.97 -0.67
CA LEU A 398 -4.49 -16.61 -1.82
C LEU A 398 -4.10 -15.90 -3.12
N GLU A 399 -4.22 -14.58 -3.19
CA GLU A 399 -3.98 -13.84 -4.44
C GLU A 399 -2.51 -13.90 -4.87
N ASN A 400 -1.57 -13.95 -3.91
CA ASN A 400 -0.17 -14.27 -4.19
C ASN A 400 0.02 -15.74 -4.62
N HIS A 401 -0.70 -16.69 -4.02
CA HIS A 401 -0.67 -18.10 -4.42
C HIS A 401 -1.13 -18.28 -5.87
N HIS A 402 -2.32 -17.78 -6.20
CA HIS A 402 -2.94 -17.89 -7.52
C HIS A 402 -2.01 -17.41 -8.62
N VAL A 403 -1.43 -16.22 -8.47
CA VAL A 403 -0.52 -15.66 -9.47
C VAL A 403 0.86 -16.33 -9.48
N ALA A 404 1.42 -16.69 -8.32
CA ALA A 404 2.72 -17.37 -8.25
C ALA A 404 2.67 -18.79 -8.83
N SER A 405 1.65 -19.57 -8.48
CA SER A 405 1.40 -20.91 -9.03
C SER A 405 1.15 -20.85 -10.53
N SER A 406 0.34 -19.90 -11.01
CA SER A 406 0.11 -19.70 -12.44
C SER A 406 1.41 -19.42 -13.20
N PHE A 407 2.22 -18.46 -12.74
CA PHE A 407 3.52 -18.18 -13.37
C PHE A 407 4.52 -19.34 -13.23
N SER A 408 4.34 -20.26 -12.28
CA SER A 408 5.20 -21.45 -12.16
C SER A 408 5.00 -22.42 -13.33
N ILE A 409 3.80 -22.49 -13.91
CA ILE A 409 3.47 -23.33 -15.08
C ILE A 409 4.30 -22.92 -16.30
N LEU A 410 4.59 -21.61 -16.46
CA LEU A 410 5.41 -21.08 -17.56
C LEU A 410 6.89 -21.49 -17.49
N LYS A 411 7.33 -22.19 -16.42
CA LYS A 411 8.66 -22.82 -16.38
C LYS A 411 8.75 -24.03 -17.33
N ASP A 412 7.63 -24.67 -17.65
CA ASP A 412 7.55 -25.64 -18.72
C ASP A 412 7.51 -24.91 -20.07
N LYS A 413 8.45 -25.26 -20.96
CA LYS A 413 8.54 -24.74 -22.32
C LYS A 413 7.28 -25.00 -23.15
N ASN A 414 6.50 -26.04 -22.84
CA ASN A 414 5.24 -26.34 -23.54
C ASN A 414 4.10 -25.38 -23.16
N ASN A 415 4.18 -24.77 -21.97
CA ASN A 415 3.17 -23.83 -21.48
C ASN A 415 3.63 -22.36 -21.57
N ASN A 416 4.91 -22.10 -21.82
CA ASN A 416 5.45 -20.73 -21.87
C ASN A 416 5.03 -19.96 -23.14
N PHE A 417 3.82 -19.42 -23.14
CA PHE A 417 3.29 -18.62 -24.24
C PHE A 417 3.91 -17.21 -24.34
N LEU A 418 4.67 -16.78 -23.33
CA LEU A 418 5.38 -15.50 -23.27
C LEU A 418 6.84 -15.60 -23.78
N GLU A 419 7.30 -16.78 -24.22
CA GLU A 419 8.72 -17.05 -24.52
C GLU A 419 9.35 -16.15 -25.60
N ASN A 420 8.53 -15.67 -26.55
CA ASN A 420 8.97 -14.86 -27.69
C ASN A 420 9.01 -13.35 -27.38
N LEU A 421 8.56 -12.94 -26.19
CA LEU A 421 8.55 -11.54 -25.78
C LEU A 421 9.96 -11.05 -25.43
N SER A 422 10.20 -9.75 -25.64
CA SER A 422 11.39 -9.11 -25.07
C SER A 422 11.34 -9.13 -23.54
N SER A 423 12.50 -9.02 -22.89
CA SER A 423 12.59 -8.99 -21.42
C SER A 423 11.71 -7.89 -20.81
N ASP A 424 11.62 -6.72 -21.45
CA ASP A 424 10.81 -5.60 -20.97
C ASP A 424 9.31 -5.88 -21.11
N LEU A 425 8.88 -6.46 -22.24
CA LEU A 425 7.48 -6.86 -22.44
C LEU A 425 7.06 -7.96 -21.47
N TYR A 426 7.91 -8.97 -21.24
CA TYR A 426 7.69 -10.00 -20.22
C TYR A 426 7.54 -9.40 -18.82
N CYS A 427 8.42 -8.47 -18.43
CA CYS A 427 8.35 -7.76 -17.16
C CYS A 427 7.05 -6.95 -17.04
N ASN A 428 6.62 -6.28 -18.10
CA ASN A 428 5.36 -5.52 -18.13
C ASN A 428 4.13 -6.43 -17.99
N TYR A 429 4.07 -7.54 -18.75
CA TYR A 429 3.00 -8.55 -18.63
C TYR A 429 2.94 -9.11 -17.21
N ARG A 430 4.08 -9.56 -16.69
CA ARG A 430 4.18 -10.13 -15.35
C ARG A 430 3.76 -9.12 -14.28
N GLY A 431 4.26 -7.89 -14.35
CA GLY A 431 3.94 -6.83 -13.41
C GLY A 431 2.46 -6.47 -13.42
N LYS A 432 1.86 -6.32 -14.61
CA LYS A 432 0.44 -5.96 -14.74
C LYS A 432 -0.49 -7.09 -14.28
N ILE A 433 -0.23 -8.34 -14.68
CA ILE A 433 -1.04 -9.50 -14.24
C ILE A 433 -0.97 -9.65 -12.71
N ILE A 434 0.22 -9.54 -12.08
CA ILE A 434 0.36 -9.54 -10.62
C ILE A 434 -0.45 -8.40 -9.99
N PHE A 435 -0.36 -7.19 -10.54
CA PHE A 435 -1.09 -6.04 -10.01
C PHE A 435 -2.63 -6.20 -10.10
N LEU A 436 -3.13 -6.82 -11.18
CA LEU A 436 -4.55 -7.08 -11.37
C LEU A 436 -5.06 -8.18 -10.43
N VAL A 437 -4.36 -9.32 -10.33
CA VAL A 437 -4.77 -10.43 -9.43
C VAL A 437 -4.69 -10.01 -7.95
N LEU A 438 -3.64 -9.31 -7.52
CA LEU A 438 -3.57 -8.77 -6.15
C LEU A 438 -4.64 -7.69 -5.84
N GLY A 439 -5.47 -7.33 -6.83
CA GLY A 439 -6.64 -6.46 -6.69
C GLY A 439 -7.95 -7.16 -6.33
N THR A 440 -8.04 -8.49 -6.42
CA THR A 440 -9.23 -9.24 -6.00
C THR A 440 -9.32 -9.38 -4.48
N ASP A 441 -8.18 -9.32 -3.76
CA ASP A 441 -8.09 -9.37 -2.30
C ASP A 441 -9.10 -8.42 -1.61
N PHE A 442 -10.15 -9.05 -1.10
CA PHE A 442 -11.33 -8.39 -0.56
C PHE A 442 -11.02 -7.54 0.68
N SER A 443 -9.93 -7.83 1.41
CA SER A 443 -9.49 -7.02 2.57
C SER A 443 -9.13 -5.58 2.17
N LYS A 444 -8.87 -5.34 0.88
CA LYS A 444 -8.56 -4.02 0.32
C LYS A 444 -9.80 -3.24 -0.13
N HIS A 445 -10.97 -3.88 -0.26
CA HIS A 445 -12.19 -3.32 -0.89
C HIS A 445 -12.48 -1.88 -0.48
N PHE A 446 -12.78 -1.61 0.81
CA PHE A 446 -13.18 -0.28 1.27
C PHE A 446 -12.14 0.82 1.00
N LYS A 447 -10.85 0.48 1.13
CA LYS A 447 -9.74 1.40 0.84
C LYS A 447 -9.66 1.73 -0.64
N GLU A 448 -9.94 0.76 -1.50
CA GLU A 448 -9.87 0.91 -2.94
C GLU A 448 -11.08 1.63 -3.52
N ILE A 449 -12.28 1.37 -3.00
CA ILE A 449 -13.50 2.12 -3.37
C ILE A 449 -13.43 3.56 -2.87
N SER A 450 -12.91 3.82 -1.66
CA SER A 450 -12.64 5.19 -1.19
C SER A 450 -11.64 5.94 -2.09
N LYS A 451 -10.60 5.25 -2.58
CA LYS A 451 -9.65 5.81 -3.55
C LYS A 451 -10.28 6.03 -4.92
N LEU A 452 -11.16 5.14 -5.38
CA LEU A 452 -11.92 5.31 -6.61
C LEU A 452 -12.81 6.56 -6.54
N LYS A 453 -13.58 6.75 -5.47
CA LYS A 453 -14.42 7.95 -5.24
C LYS A 453 -13.63 9.26 -5.30
N LEU A 454 -12.34 9.25 -4.91
CA LEU A 454 -11.46 10.39 -5.04
C LEU A 454 -11.00 10.60 -6.49
N ILE A 455 -10.57 9.54 -7.18
CA ILE A 455 -10.07 9.60 -8.56
C ILE A 455 -11.18 9.94 -9.55
N CYS A 456 -12.41 9.45 -9.37
CA CYS A 456 -13.54 9.76 -10.26
C CYS A 456 -13.97 11.23 -10.22
N LYS A 457 -13.55 12.00 -9.21
CA LYS A 457 -13.71 13.47 -9.18
C LYS A 457 -12.66 14.21 -10.01
N GLU A 458 -11.55 13.56 -10.35
CA GLU A 458 -10.58 14.09 -11.31
C GLU A 458 -11.05 13.74 -12.73
N LEU A 459 -11.39 14.76 -13.53
CA LEU A 459 -11.91 14.63 -14.90
C LEU A 459 -10.91 14.03 -15.93
N ASP A 460 -9.77 13.52 -15.47
CA ASP A 460 -8.70 12.96 -16.30
C ASP A 460 -8.92 11.46 -16.50
N VAL A 461 -9.24 11.11 -17.75
CA VAL A 461 -9.63 9.75 -18.13
C VAL A 461 -8.41 8.82 -18.26
N GLU A 462 -7.24 9.34 -18.65
CA GLU A 462 -6.01 8.56 -18.84
C GLU A 462 -5.24 8.35 -17.53
N LYS A 463 -5.29 9.33 -16.61
CA LYS A 463 -4.71 9.17 -15.27
C LYS A 463 -5.19 7.90 -14.59
N HIS A 464 -4.28 7.23 -13.89
CA HIS A 464 -4.57 6.05 -13.08
C HIS A 464 -5.18 4.87 -13.86
N LYS A 465 -4.96 4.76 -15.19
CA LYS A 465 -5.45 3.64 -16.04
C LYS A 465 -5.33 2.28 -15.35
N ASP A 466 -4.13 1.87 -14.94
CA ASP A 466 -3.92 0.54 -14.34
C ASP A 466 -4.72 0.34 -13.05
N PHE A 467 -4.85 1.38 -12.21
CA PHE A 467 -5.70 1.32 -11.02
C PHE A 467 -7.18 1.19 -11.40
N LYS A 468 -7.66 1.95 -12.40
CA LYS A 468 -9.03 1.82 -12.92
C LYS A 468 -9.27 0.40 -13.45
N LEU A 469 -8.36 -0.15 -14.25
CA LEU A 469 -8.42 -1.55 -14.73
C LEU A 469 -8.54 -2.52 -13.56
N LYS A 470 -7.69 -2.39 -12.53
CA LYS A 470 -7.75 -3.25 -11.33
C LYS A 470 -9.09 -3.18 -10.60
N ILE A 471 -9.70 -2.00 -10.52
CA ILE A 471 -11.05 -1.85 -9.95
C ILE A 471 -12.11 -2.55 -10.81
N PHE A 472 -11.98 -2.55 -12.15
CA PHE A 472 -12.84 -3.36 -13.01
C PHE A 472 -12.61 -4.86 -12.90
N MET A 473 -11.39 -5.31 -12.57
CA MET A 473 -11.13 -6.71 -12.20
C MET A 473 -11.87 -7.07 -10.90
N HIS A 474 -11.72 -6.26 -9.84
CA HIS A 474 -12.44 -6.45 -8.57
C HIS A 474 -13.97 -6.41 -8.74
N ALA A 475 -14.49 -5.56 -9.61
CA ALA A 475 -15.92 -5.49 -9.90
C ALA A 475 -16.43 -6.65 -10.78
N ALA A 476 -15.56 -7.23 -11.62
CA ALA A 476 -15.87 -8.41 -12.43
C ALA A 476 -15.93 -9.68 -11.58
N ASP A 477 -15.03 -9.79 -10.61
CA ASP A 477 -14.98 -10.84 -9.57
C ASP A 477 -16.31 -10.91 -8.80
N ILE A 478 -16.75 -9.79 -8.20
CA ILE A 478 -18.04 -9.69 -7.47
C ILE A 478 -19.27 -9.56 -8.40
N SER A 479 -19.13 -9.76 -9.71
CA SER A 479 -20.20 -9.42 -10.68
C SER A 479 -21.41 -10.35 -10.66
N TYR A 480 -21.33 -11.51 -9.99
CA TYR A 480 -22.43 -12.47 -9.89
C TYR A 480 -23.72 -11.83 -9.34
N SER A 481 -23.59 -10.89 -8.39
CA SER A 481 -24.69 -10.10 -7.82
C SER A 481 -25.36 -9.13 -8.81
N THR A 482 -24.87 -9.04 -10.04
CA THR A 482 -25.43 -8.21 -11.13
C THR A 482 -25.91 -9.03 -12.32
N ARG A 483 -25.84 -10.37 -12.25
CA ARG A 483 -26.31 -11.30 -13.29
C ARG A 483 -27.85 -11.29 -13.39
N GLN A 484 -28.46 -12.25 -14.09
CA GLN A 484 -29.91 -12.45 -14.01
C GLN A 484 -30.24 -13.25 -12.74
N TRP A 485 -31.47 -13.09 -12.22
CA TRP A 485 -31.93 -13.68 -10.96
C TRP A 485 -31.54 -15.15 -10.80
N ASP A 486 -31.82 -16.01 -11.78
CA ASP A 486 -31.56 -17.44 -11.67
C ASP A 486 -30.05 -17.76 -11.53
N MET A 487 -29.20 -17.03 -12.25
CA MET A 487 -27.74 -17.14 -12.12
C MET A 487 -27.25 -16.58 -10.78
N TYR A 488 -27.75 -15.41 -10.39
CA TYR A 488 -27.41 -14.75 -9.13
C TYR A 488 -27.76 -15.66 -7.93
N TYR A 489 -28.99 -16.16 -7.88
CA TYR A 489 -29.48 -17.06 -6.84
C TYR A 489 -28.64 -18.34 -6.76
N ASN A 490 -28.38 -18.99 -7.89
CA ASN A 490 -27.52 -20.18 -7.95
C ASN A 490 -26.09 -19.88 -7.45
N TRP A 491 -25.50 -18.76 -7.86
CA TRP A 491 -24.17 -18.36 -7.38
C TRP A 491 -24.16 -18.07 -5.88
N SER A 492 -25.14 -17.34 -5.36
CA SER A 492 -25.30 -17.07 -3.92
C SER A 492 -25.44 -18.35 -3.09
N GLN A 493 -26.12 -19.37 -3.60
CA GLN A 493 -26.18 -20.69 -2.97
C GLN A 493 -24.80 -21.36 -2.94
N LEU A 494 -24.10 -21.41 -4.06
CA LEU A 494 -22.78 -22.04 -4.17
C LEU A 494 -21.71 -21.35 -3.29
N VAL A 495 -21.74 -20.01 -3.17
CA VAL A 495 -20.88 -19.26 -2.24
C VAL A 495 -21.15 -19.66 -0.79
N LEU A 496 -22.42 -19.71 -0.39
CA LEU A 496 -22.79 -20.06 0.99
C LEU A 496 -22.50 -21.53 1.32
N ASP A 497 -22.73 -22.47 0.39
CA ASP A 497 -22.34 -23.88 0.57
C ASP A 497 -20.83 -24.04 0.83
N GLU A 498 -20.00 -23.21 0.20
CA GLU A 498 -18.56 -23.19 0.44
C GLU A 498 -18.20 -22.55 1.80
N PHE A 499 -18.83 -21.44 2.18
CA PHE A 499 -18.66 -20.86 3.52
C PHE A 499 -19.12 -21.81 4.63
N PHE A 500 -20.23 -22.52 4.43
CA PHE A 500 -20.69 -23.55 5.37
C PHE A 500 -19.73 -24.73 5.46
N SER A 501 -19.10 -25.10 4.35
CA SER A 501 -18.03 -26.10 4.33
C SER A 501 -16.77 -25.62 5.08
N GLN A 502 -16.43 -24.32 5.02
CA GLN A 502 -15.40 -23.73 5.87
C GLN A 502 -15.81 -23.78 7.36
N GLY A 503 -17.04 -23.40 7.70
CA GLY A 503 -17.50 -23.36 9.09
C GLY A 503 -17.54 -24.73 9.77
N ASP A 504 -17.97 -25.77 9.05
CA ASP A 504 -17.87 -27.15 9.54
C ASP A 504 -16.42 -27.57 9.76
N LYS A 505 -15.50 -27.12 8.88
CA LYS A 505 -14.07 -27.36 9.05
C LYS A 505 -13.52 -26.64 10.28
N GLU A 506 -13.88 -25.38 10.50
CA GLU A 506 -13.54 -24.60 11.70
C GLU A 506 -14.02 -25.31 12.98
N LYS A 507 -15.30 -25.73 13.03
CA LYS A 507 -15.88 -26.55 14.12
C LYS A 507 -15.02 -27.81 14.36
N SER A 508 -14.64 -28.54 13.31
CA SER A 508 -13.91 -29.81 13.43
C SER A 508 -12.45 -29.69 13.91
N ILE A 509 -11.79 -28.55 13.70
CA ILE A 509 -10.42 -28.30 14.18
C ILE A 509 -10.39 -27.42 15.45
N GLY A 510 -11.54 -27.12 16.04
CA GLY A 510 -11.65 -26.34 17.28
C GLY A 510 -11.42 -24.83 17.11
N LEU A 511 -11.51 -24.29 15.89
CA LEU A 511 -11.52 -22.85 15.66
C LEU A 511 -12.92 -22.27 15.90
N PRO A 512 -13.02 -20.99 16.33
CA PRO A 512 -14.28 -20.26 16.27
C PRO A 512 -14.81 -20.21 14.83
N VAL A 513 -16.11 -20.41 14.66
CA VAL A 513 -16.72 -20.33 13.33
C VAL A 513 -16.70 -18.87 12.86
N SER A 514 -16.19 -18.66 11.66
CA SER A 514 -16.16 -17.35 11.01
C SER A 514 -17.58 -16.83 10.76
N PRO A 515 -17.83 -15.50 10.79
CA PRO A 515 -19.15 -14.99 10.48
C PRO A 515 -19.56 -15.42 9.07
N LEU A 516 -20.87 -15.64 8.86
CA LEU A 516 -21.47 -16.21 7.64
C LEU A 516 -21.10 -17.66 7.31
N CYS A 517 -20.24 -18.32 8.09
CA CYS A 517 -19.83 -19.70 7.84
C CYS A 517 -20.66 -20.75 8.61
N ASP A 518 -21.58 -20.32 9.48
CA ASP A 518 -22.40 -21.25 10.28
C ASP A 518 -23.78 -21.52 9.65
N ARG A 519 -23.91 -22.69 9.02
CA ARG A 519 -25.16 -23.16 8.38
C ARG A 519 -26.39 -23.21 9.31
N ASP A 520 -26.16 -23.28 10.62
CA ASP A 520 -27.22 -23.41 11.62
C ASP A 520 -27.84 -22.04 12.01
N THR A 521 -27.16 -20.93 11.71
CA THR A 521 -27.55 -19.57 12.14
C THR A 521 -27.69 -18.56 11.01
N VAL A 522 -27.04 -18.78 9.86
CA VAL A 522 -27.04 -17.83 8.74
C VAL A 522 -28.38 -17.83 7.98
N ASN A 523 -29.03 -16.67 7.95
CA ASN A 523 -30.17 -16.46 7.07
C ASN A 523 -29.71 -16.08 5.66
N PHE A 524 -30.04 -16.92 4.67
CA PHE A 524 -29.70 -16.73 3.26
C PHE A 524 -30.05 -15.30 2.78
N ALA A 525 -31.32 -14.90 2.84
CA ALA A 525 -31.78 -13.63 2.27
C ALA A 525 -31.10 -12.42 2.93
N LYS A 526 -31.02 -12.37 4.27
CA LYS A 526 -30.33 -11.29 4.98
C LYS A 526 -28.85 -11.19 4.64
N SER A 527 -28.15 -12.33 4.50
CA SER A 527 -26.74 -12.35 4.13
C SER A 527 -26.49 -11.70 2.76
N GLN A 528 -27.40 -11.96 1.80
CA GLN A 528 -27.28 -11.43 0.44
C GLN A 528 -27.69 -9.95 0.35
N ILE A 529 -28.75 -9.55 1.06
CA ILE A 529 -29.14 -8.13 1.21
C ILE A 529 -27.96 -7.31 1.73
N GLY A 530 -27.37 -7.74 2.87
CA GLY A 530 -26.23 -7.04 3.45
C GLY A 530 -24.99 -7.07 2.58
N PHE A 531 -24.73 -8.16 1.84
CA PHE A 531 -23.62 -8.21 0.87
C PHE A 531 -23.81 -7.21 -0.27
N ILE A 532 -25.02 -7.12 -0.83
CA ILE A 532 -25.34 -6.15 -1.88
C ILE A 532 -25.21 -4.70 -1.38
N GLU A 533 -25.77 -4.39 -0.21
CA GLU A 533 -25.73 -3.05 0.39
C GLU A 533 -24.31 -2.57 0.71
N LEU A 534 -23.48 -3.45 1.29
CA LEU A 534 -22.16 -3.08 1.79
C LEU A 534 -21.06 -3.12 0.73
N PHE A 535 -21.16 -3.99 -0.28
CA PHE A 535 -20.08 -4.25 -1.23
C PHE A 535 -20.45 -4.02 -2.70
N ILE A 536 -21.68 -4.29 -3.13
CA ILE A 536 -22.07 -4.19 -4.54
C ILE A 536 -22.55 -2.77 -4.88
N ILE A 537 -23.55 -2.26 -4.17
CA ILE A 537 -24.13 -0.93 -4.39
C ILE A 537 -23.06 0.18 -4.33
N PRO A 538 -22.09 0.20 -3.38
CA PRO A 538 -21.07 1.24 -3.33
C PRO A 538 -20.08 1.23 -4.51
N VAL A 539 -19.90 0.11 -5.19
CA VAL A 539 -19.05 -0.01 -6.40
C VAL A 539 -19.84 0.42 -7.62
N PHE A 540 -20.99 -0.22 -7.85
CA PHE A 540 -21.75 -0.05 -9.08
C PHE A 540 -22.45 1.32 -9.16
N SER A 541 -22.73 2.00 -8.04
CA SER A 541 -23.20 3.39 -8.05
C SER A 541 -22.16 4.35 -8.65
N ILE A 542 -20.88 4.25 -8.25
CA ILE A 542 -19.78 5.05 -8.84
C ILE A 542 -19.61 4.71 -10.32
N PHE A 543 -19.73 3.43 -10.68
CA PHE A 543 -19.67 3.02 -12.08
C PHE A 543 -20.82 3.58 -12.91
N VAL A 544 -22.04 3.71 -12.37
CA VAL A 544 -23.16 4.35 -13.07
C VAL A 544 -22.95 5.85 -13.23
N GLU A 545 -22.40 6.52 -12.23
CA GLU A 545 -22.08 7.95 -12.26
C GLU A 545 -21.08 8.29 -13.39
N VAL A 546 -20.06 7.46 -13.58
CA VAL A 546 -19.00 7.68 -14.60
C VAL A 546 -19.33 7.01 -15.95
N PHE A 547 -19.99 5.85 -15.92
CA PHE A 547 -20.29 5.00 -17.07
C PHE A 547 -21.76 4.52 -17.03
N PRO A 548 -22.73 5.35 -17.50
CA PRO A 548 -24.16 5.07 -17.39
C PRO A 548 -24.64 3.72 -17.96
N MET A 549 -23.86 3.07 -18.82
CA MET A 549 -24.13 1.72 -19.31
C MET A 549 -24.11 0.61 -18.24
N PHE A 550 -23.49 0.84 -17.07
CA PHE A 550 -23.60 -0.04 -15.91
C PHE A 550 -24.98 -0.01 -15.24
N ASN A 551 -25.88 0.92 -15.61
CA ASN A 551 -27.20 1.10 -14.97
C ASN A 551 -28.06 -0.19 -14.97
N LYS A 552 -27.92 -1.08 -15.97
CA LYS A 552 -28.60 -2.39 -15.91
C LYS A 552 -28.02 -3.32 -14.82
N ALA A 553 -26.69 -3.39 -14.71
CA ALA A 553 -26.03 -4.21 -13.68
C ALA A 553 -26.33 -3.68 -12.27
N PHE A 554 -26.33 -2.36 -12.10
CA PHE A 554 -26.71 -1.70 -10.86
C PHE A 554 -28.18 -1.95 -10.48
N ARG A 555 -29.12 -1.78 -11.42
CA ARG A 555 -30.54 -2.08 -11.17
C ARG A 555 -30.78 -3.53 -10.81
N ASN A 556 -30.18 -4.48 -11.53
CA ASN A 556 -30.27 -5.90 -11.16
C ASN A 556 -29.91 -6.10 -9.67
N ALA A 557 -28.81 -5.51 -9.18
CA ALA A 557 -28.45 -5.62 -7.76
C ALA A 557 -29.45 -4.93 -6.82
N GLN A 558 -30.04 -3.80 -7.19
CA GLN A 558 -31.11 -3.15 -6.40
C GLN A 558 -32.38 -4.02 -6.36
N ASP A 559 -32.85 -4.46 -7.52
CA ASP A 559 -34.04 -5.30 -7.71
C ASP A 559 -33.92 -6.68 -7.02
N TYR A 560 -32.72 -7.10 -6.62
CA TYR A 560 -32.45 -8.38 -5.92
C TYR A 560 -32.17 -8.22 -4.42
N ARG A 561 -32.06 -6.96 -3.97
CA ARG A 561 -31.93 -6.56 -2.57
C ARG A 561 -33.28 -6.19 -1.96
N ASP A 562 -34.20 -5.70 -2.79
CA ASP A 562 -35.60 -5.46 -2.46
C ASP A 562 -36.45 -6.75 -2.53
#